data_AF-A0A9X8YS01-F1
#
_entry.id   AF-A0A9X8YS01-F1
#
_cell.length_a   1.000
_cell.length_b   1.000
_cell.length_c   1.000
_cell.angle_alpha   90.00
_cell.angle_beta   90.00
_cell.angle_gamma   90.00
#
_symmetry.space_group_name_H-M   'P 1'
#
loop_
_entity.id
_entity.type
_entity.pdbx_description
1 polymer ?
#
loop_
_entity_poly.entity_id
_entity_poly.type
_entity_poly.pdbx_seq_one_letter_code
_entity_poly.pdbx_strand_id
1 'polypeptide(L)' 'MPITRLENPRIYRQIADQLKRLIENNEFPPGSRLPSERDLAQQLQVSRASVREALIALEVIGLVDVKV' A
#
# COMPACT_ATOMS: atom_id res chain seq x y z
N MET A 1 6.87 -29.14 -9.90
CA MET A 1 6.29 -28.20 -8.91
C MET A 1 6.30 -26.82 -9.54
N PRO A 2 5.17 -26.15 -9.86
CA PRO A 2 5.25 -24.78 -10.31
C PRO A 2 5.50 -23.90 -9.08
N ILE A 3 6.68 -23.31 -8.98
CA ILE A 3 6.92 -22.24 -8.02
C ILE A 3 6.16 -21.02 -8.56
N THR A 4 5.09 -20.64 -7.86
CA THR A 4 4.23 -19.52 -8.22
C THR A 4 4.89 -18.18 -7.85
N ARG A 5 4.64 -17.15 -8.68
CA ARG A 5 5.25 -15.81 -8.73
C ARG A 5 5.81 -15.26 -7.41
N LEU A 6 7.11 -14.94 -7.44
CA LEU A 6 7.71 -13.93 -6.56
C LEU A 6 7.24 -12.55 -7.05
N GLU A 7 6.13 -12.04 -6.50
CA GLU A 7 5.81 -10.61 -6.64
C GLU A 7 6.97 -9.84 -5.99
N ASN A 8 7.73 -9.17 -6.85
CA ASN A 8 9.03 -8.59 -6.54
C ASN A 8 8.95 -7.78 -5.23
N PRO A 9 9.70 -8.14 -4.16
CA PRO A 9 9.62 -7.46 -2.85
C PRO A 9 9.97 -5.96 -2.91
N ARG A 10 10.41 -5.48 -4.08
CA ARG A 10 10.63 -4.07 -4.38
C ARG A 10 9.33 -3.31 -4.65
N ILE A 11 8.31 -3.96 -5.21
CA ILE A 11 7.07 -3.30 -5.65
C ILE A 11 6.27 -2.81 -4.44
N TYR A 12 5.99 -3.66 -3.46
CA TYR A 12 5.27 -3.23 -2.26
C TYR A 12 6.02 -2.13 -1.50
N ARG A 13 7.36 -2.17 -1.48
CA ARG A 13 8.19 -1.10 -0.87
C ARG A 13 8.04 0.22 -1.61
N GLN A 14 8.09 0.20 -2.94
CA GLN A 14 7.88 1.40 -3.75
C GLN A 14 6.47 1.98 -3.54
N ILE A 15 5.46 1.12 -3.46
CA ILE A 15 4.08 1.53 -3.15
C ILE A 15 4.02 2.17 -1.75
N ALA A 16 4.60 1.52 -0.74
CA ALA A 16 4.62 2.03 0.63
C ALA A 16 5.34 3.38 0.72
N ASP A 17 6.51 3.52 0.08
CA ASP A 17 7.25 4.78 0.04
C ASP A 17 6.45 5.89 -0.65
N GLN A 18 5.72 5.56 -1.72
CA GLN A 18 4.86 6.52 -2.42
C GLN A 18 3.68 6.96 -1.56
N LEU A 19 2.96 6.02 -0.94
CA LEU A 19 1.86 6.31 -0.01
C LEU A 19 2.35 7.13 1.19
N LYS A 20 3.51 6.79 1.76
CA LYS A 20 4.14 7.56 2.84
C LYS A 20 4.35 9.01 2.44
N ARG A 21 4.88 9.27 1.25
CA ARG A 21 5.05 10.64 0.74
C ARG A 21 3.72 11.37 0.57
N LEU A 22 2.67 10.69 0.09
CA LEU A 22 1.34 11.31 -0.05
C LEU A 22 0.74 11.67 1.32
N ILE A 23 0.92 10.82 2.31
CA ILE A 23 0.52 11.09 3.71
C ILE A 23 1.33 12.28 4.27
N GLU A 24 2.65 12.29 4.07
CA GLU A 24 3.54 13.39 4.51
C GLU A 24 3.22 14.72 3.81
N ASN A 25 2.79 14.67 2.56
CA ASN A 25 2.34 15.83 1.79
C ASN A 25 0.92 16.30 2.17
N ASN A 26 0.30 15.68 3.18
CA ASN A 26 -1.02 16.01 3.69
C ASN A 26 -2.17 15.78 2.67
N GLU A 27 -1.95 14.95 1.63
CA GLU A 27 -3.03 14.51 0.73
C GLU A 27 -4.01 13.58 1.46
N PHE A 28 -3.48 12.80 2.41
CA PHE A 28 -4.26 11.97 3.32
C PHE A 28 -4.01 12.44 4.75
N PRO A 29 -4.77 13.44 5.24
CA PRO A 29 -4.56 13.94 6.59
C PRO A 29 -4.79 12.84 7.64
N PRO A 30 -4.10 12.89 8.80
CA PRO A 30 -4.30 11.92 9.87
C PRO A 30 -5.78 11.78 10.25
N GLY A 31 -6.26 10.54 10.33
CA GLY A 31 -7.67 10.23 10.61
C GLY A 31 -8.60 10.31 9.39
N SER A 32 -8.10 10.72 8.22
CA SER A 32 -8.85 10.56 6.97
C SER A 32 -8.87 9.10 6.52
N ARG A 33 -9.89 8.74 5.73
CA ARG A 33 -9.96 7.42 5.11
C ARG A 33 -9.13 7.39 3.84
N LEU A 34 -8.22 6.42 3.76
CA LEU A 34 -7.56 6.06 2.52
C LEU A 34 -8.57 5.46 1.52
N PRO A 35 -8.31 5.57 0.20
CA PRO A 35 -9.06 4.82 -0.80
C PRO A 35 -8.96 3.31 -0.53
N SER A 36 -9.94 2.54 -1.02
CA SER A 36 -9.92 1.09 -0.82
C SER A 36 -8.71 0.44 -1.50
N GLU A 37 -8.29 -0.75 -1.04
CA GLU A 37 -7.21 -1.52 -1.68
C GLU A 37 -7.42 -1.68 -3.19
N ARG A 38 -8.69 -1.84 -3.61
CA ARG A 38 -9.05 -1.96 -5.01
C ARG A 38 -8.78 -0.68 -5.78
N ASP A 39 -9.18 0.46 -5.23
CA ASP A 39 -9.05 1.75 -5.91
C ASP A 39 -7.57 2.15 -5.97
N LEU A 40 -6.81 1.93 -4.90
CA LEU A 40 -5.35 2.10 -4.87
C LEU A 40 -4.66 1.22 -5.91
N ALA A 41 -5.06 -0.06 -6.01
CA ALA A 41 -4.50 -0.97 -7.02
C ALA A 41 -4.80 -0.50 -8.45
N GLN A 42 -5.99 0.06 -8.70
CA GLN A 42 -6.34 0.63 -10.00
C GLN A 42 -5.56 1.91 -10.31
N GLN A 43 -5.43 2.83 -9.35
CA GLN A 43 -4.70 4.08 -9.51
C GLN A 43 -3.21 3.86 -9.73
N LEU A 44 -2.62 2.92 -8.99
CA LEU A 44 -1.20 2.59 -9.05
C LEU A 44 -0.89 1.54 -10.14
N GLN A 45 -1.91 0.99 -10.80
CA GLN A 45 -1.80 -0.06 -11.83
C GLN A 45 -1.01 -1.31 -11.36
N VAL A 46 -1.25 -1.73 -10.13
CA VAL A 46 -0.56 -2.87 -9.48
C VAL A 46 -1.56 -3.94 -9.01
N SER A 47 -1.05 -5.08 -8.55
CA SER A 47 -1.90 -6.11 -7.96
C SER A 47 -2.45 -5.63 -6.61
N ARG A 48 -3.67 -6.07 -6.27
CA ARG A 48 -4.24 -5.83 -4.93
C ARG A 48 -3.38 -6.43 -3.82
N ALA A 49 -2.72 -7.56 -4.10
CA ALA A 49 -1.81 -8.21 -3.16
C ALA A 49 -0.61 -7.30 -2.81
N SER A 50 0.02 -6.68 -3.81
CA SER A 50 1.12 -5.73 -3.61
C SER A 50 0.69 -4.49 -2.84
N VAL A 51 -0.53 -3.98 -3.08
CA VAL A 51 -1.09 -2.85 -2.30
C VAL A 51 -1.32 -3.25 -0.85
N ARG A 52 -1.91 -4.43 -0.61
CA ARG A 52 -2.14 -4.95 0.73
C ARG A 52 -0.83 -5.10 1.51
N GLU A 53 0.21 -5.67 0.89
CA GLU A 53 1.54 -5.76 1.52
C GLU A 53 2.12 -4.38 1.87
N ALA A 54 1.94 -3.39 1.00
CA ALA A 54 2.38 -2.03 1.26
C ALA A 54 1.62 -1.38 2.42
N LEU A 55 0.30 -1.55 2.47
CA LEU A 55 -0.54 -1.05 3.57
C LEU A 55 -0.17 -1.70 4.91
N ILE A 56 0.06 -3.01 4.94
CA ILE A 56 0.55 -3.71 6.13
C ILE A 56 1.91 -3.17 6.56
N ALA A 57 2.83 -2.92 5.62
CA ALA A 57 4.13 -2.34 5.94
C ALA A 57 4.00 -0.93 6.55
N LEU A 58 3.06 -0.12 6.07
CA LEU A 58 2.75 1.21 6.62
C LEU A 58 2.06 1.14 7.99
N GLU A 59 1.24 0.12 8.23
CA GLU A 59 0.57 -0.15 9.51
C GLU A 59 1.58 -0.55 10.59
N VAL A 60 2.55 -1.42 10.24
CA VAL A 60 3.63 -1.85 11.14
C VAL A 60 4.45 -0.68 11.67
N ILE A 61 4.62 0.38 10.86
CA ILE A 61 5.33 1.61 11.25
C ILE A 61 4.40 2.69 11.82
N GLY A 62 3.10 2.41 11.95
CA GLY A 62 2.11 3.29 12.59
C GLY A 62 1.65 4.48 11.74
N LEU A 63 1.84 4.44 10.41
CA LEU A 63 1.39 5.52 9.52
C LEU A 63 -0.07 5.39 9.08
N VAL A 64 -0.61 4.17 9.08
CA VAL A 64 -2.00 3.88 8.66
C VAL A 64 -2.59 2.82 9.60
N ASP A 65 -3.92 2.77 9.67
CA ASP A 65 -4.66 1.72 10.39
C ASP A 65 -5.52 0.97 9.37
N VAL A 66 -5.24 -0.32 9.17
CA VAL A 66 -5.95 -1.15 8.18
C VAL A 66 -7.06 -1.91 8.89
N LYS A 67 -8.29 -1.37 8.81
CA LYS A 67 -9.49 -2.08 9.26
C LYS A 67 -10.05 -2.91 8.12
N VAL A 68 -9.92 -4.23 8.25
CA VAL A 68 -10.50 -5.24 7.33
C VAL A 68 -12.01 -5.32 7.51
#